data_AF-A0A7Z1N728-F1
#
_entry.id   AF-A0A7Z1N728-F1
#
_cell.length_a   1.000
_cell.length_b   1.000
_cell.length_c   1.000
_cell.angle_alpha   90.00
_cell.angle_beta   90.00
_cell.angle_gamma   90.00
#
_symmetry.space_group_name_H-M   'P 1'
#
loop_
_entity.id
_entity.type
_entity.pdbx_description
1 polymer ?
#
loop_
_entity_poly.entity_id
_entity_poly.type
_entity_poly.pdbx_seq_one_letter_code
_entity_poly.pdbx_strand_id
1 'polypeptide(L)'
;SHPVQLIAIIVAGYVITVNWGTFIWAVSNGHVLQSSLGYYINPLVSIVLALIFLKERFNKFEWLAIIFALIGVLYMTIKIGEFPFISLLLAFSFGIYGLLKKIVHIDAISSITIECIVTAPAGLIYVIYLWQQQHITFGLNISSFWLLFS
;
A
#
# COMPACT_ATOMS: atom_id res chain seq x y z
N SER A 1 23.63 -11.17 6.91
CA SER A 1 22.95 -9.90 7.21
C SER A 1 22.45 -9.21 5.94
N HIS A 2 23.30 -8.97 4.94
CA HIS A 2 22.90 -8.27 3.68
C HIS A 2 21.84 -8.94 2.78
N PRO A 3 21.79 -10.27 2.56
CA PRO A 3 20.84 -10.85 1.59
C PRO A 3 19.39 -10.80 2.06
N VAL A 4 19.14 -10.93 3.37
CA VAL A 4 17.80 -10.86 3.96
C VAL A 4 17.21 -9.46 3.83
N GLN A 5 18.02 -8.43 4.05
CA GLN A 5 17.59 -7.03 3.87
C GLN A 5 17.29 -6.72 2.41
N LEU A 6 18.10 -7.23 1.48
CA LEU A 6 17.86 -7.04 0.05
C LEU A 6 16.52 -7.68 -0.38
N ILE A 7 16.26 -8.91 0.04
CA ILE A 7 14.99 -9.60 -0.22
C ILE A 7 13.83 -8.82 0.41
N ALA A 8 13.98 -8.35 1.66
CA ALA A 8 12.95 -7.58 2.33
C ALA A 8 12.59 -6.28 1.59
N ILE A 9 13.57 -5.56 1.03
CA ILE A 9 13.34 -4.34 0.24
C ILE A 9 12.68 -4.65 -1.10
N ILE A 10 13.11 -5.72 -1.79
CA ILE A 10 12.49 -6.15 -3.04
C ILE A 10 11.01 -6.47 -2.80
N VAL A 11 10.73 -7.27 -1.76
CA VAL A 11 9.36 -7.61 -1.39
C VAL A 11 8.58 -6.36 -0.97
N ALA A 12 9.18 -5.45 -0.20
CA ALA A 12 8.55 -4.20 0.20
C ALA A 12 8.14 -3.36 -1.02
N GLY A 13 9.01 -3.27 -2.04
CA GLY A 13 8.72 -2.59 -3.30
C GLY A 13 7.48 -3.15 -3.99
N TYR A 14 7.40 -4.47 -4.18
CA TYR A 14 6.22 -5.09 -4.79
C TYR A 14 4.96 -4.96 -3.92
N VAL A 15 5.08 -5.09 -2.59
CA VAL A 15 3.95 -4.94 -1.67
C VAL A 15 3.37 -3.52 -1.75
N ILE A 16 4.22 -2.49 -1.77
CA ILE A 16 3.75 -1.09 -1.88
C ILE A 16 3.21 -0.79 -3.27
N THR A 17 3.75 -1.40 -4.34
CA THR A 17 3.17 -1.31 -5.69
C THR A 17 1.77 -1.92 -5.75
N VAL A 18 1.56 -3.11 -5.16
CA VAL A 18 0.22 -3.73 -5.08
C VAL A 18 -0.74 -2.85 -4.30
N ASN A 19 -0.28 -2.23 -3.21
CA ASN A 19 -1.11 -1.31 -2.43
C ASN A 19 -1.60 -0.13 -3.26
N TRP A 20 -0.67 0.62 -3.88
CA TRP A 20 -1.01 1.79 -4.70
C TRP A 20 -1.84 1.41 -5.93
N GLY A 21 -1.51 0.30 -6.60
CA GLY A 21 -2.28 -0.20 -7.73
C GLY A 21 -3.72 -0.54 -7.33
N THR A 22 -3.90 -1.21 -6.18
CA THR A 22 -5.23 -1.52 -5.62
C THR A 22 -5.99 -0.24 -5.28
N PHE A 23 -5.33 0.75 -4.68
CA PHE A 23 -5.96 2.03 -4.33
C PHE A 23 -6.45 2.76 -5.58
N ILE A 24 -5.59 2.92 -6.60
CA ILE A 24 -5.93 3.57 -7.86
C ILE A 24 -7.09 2.83 -8.53
N TRP A 25 -6.98 1.50 -8.67
CA TRP A 25 -8.04 0.69 -9.26
C TRP A 25 -9.37 0.83 -8.51
N ALA A 26 -9.34 0.77 -7.18
CA ALA A 26 -10.54 0.86 -6.36
C ALA A 26 -11.23 2.22 -6.49
N VAL A 27 -10.47 3.31 -6.44
CA VAL A 27 -11.01 4.67 -6.63
C VAL A 27 -11.59 4.84 -8.03
N SER A 28 -10.89 4.38 -9.06
CA SER A 28 -11.38 4.45 -10.45
C SER A 28 -12.62 3.60 -10.73
N ASN A 29 -12.88 2.55 -9.93
CA ASN A 29 -14.07 1.69 -10.06
C ASN A 29 -15.18 2.03 -9.06
N GLY A 30 -15.12 3.19 -8.40
CA GLY A 30 -16.18 3.66 -7.49
C GLY A 30 -16.13 3.08 -6.08
N HIS A 31 -15.12 2.27 -5.74
CA HIS A 31 -14.92 1.69 -4.41
C HIS A 31 -14.20 2.65 -3.43
N VAL A 32 -14.49 3.95 -3.53
CA VAL A 32 -13.83 4.99 -2.72
C VAL A 32 -14.03 4.77 -1.22
N LEU A 33 -15.25 4.37 -0.81
CA LEU A 33 -15.56 4.08 0.58
C LEU A 33 -14.74 2.91 1.14
N GLN A 34 -14.58 1.83 0.37
CA GLN A 34 -13.73 0.70 0.78
C GLN A 34 -12.26 1.12 0.87
N SER A 35 -11.76 1.95 -0.07
CA SER A 35 -10.39 2.47 -0.01
C SER A 35 -10.14 3.27 1.28
N SER A 36 -11.06 4.18 1.62
CA SER A 36 -10.97 4.96 2.87
C SER A 36 -11.06 4.09 4.11
N LEU A 37 -11.97 3.10 4.13
CA LEU A 37 -12.05 2.14 5.24
C LEU A 37 -10.74 1.36 5.40
N GLY A 38 -10.06 1.02 4.30
CA GLY A 38 -8.74 0.39 4.34
C GLY A 38 -7.77 1.19 5.20
N TYR A 39 -7.65 2.49 4.94
CA TYR A 39 -6.78 3.36 5.73
C TYR A 39 -7.16 3.46 7.22
N TYR A 40 -8.43 3.29 7.58
CA TYR A 40 -8.84 3.18 8.98
C TYR A 40 -8.49 1.83 9.62
N ILE A 41 -8.45 0.75 8.83
CA ILE A 41 -8.01 -0.57 9.27
C ILE A 41 -6.48 -0.64 9.42
N ASN A 42 -5.71 0.14 8.65
CA ASN A 42 -4.24 0.11 8.64
C ASN A 42 -3.58 0.14 10.03
N PRO A 43 -3.95 1.04 10.98
CA PRO A 43 -3.33 1.08 12.30
C PRO A 43 -3.55 -0.21 13.09
N LEU A 44 -4.76 -0.78 13.02
CA LEU A 44 -5.09 -2.04 13.70
C LEU A 44 -4.25 -3.20 13.15
N VAL A 45 -4.16 -3.30 11.83
CA VAL A 45 -3.35 -4.35 11.19
C VAL A 45 -1.87 -4.19 11.53
N SER A 46 -1.35 -2.96 11.49
CA SER A 46 0.03 -2.66 11.89
C SER A 46 0.31 -3.07 13.34
N ILE A 47 -0.63 -2.82 14.26
CA ILE A 47 -0.52 -3.21 15.66
C ILE A 47 -0.52 -4.73 15.81
N VAL A 48 -1.42 -5.45 15.11
CA VAL A 48 -1.47 -6.92 15.15
C VAL A 48 -0.16 -7.52 14.61
N LEU A 49 0.37 -6.99 13.51
CA LEU A 49 1.65 -7.43 12.96
C LEU A 49 2.82 -7.14 13.91
N ALA A 50 2.83 -5.97 14.54
CA ALA A 50 3.84 -5.62 15.54
C ALA A 50 3.79 -6.53 16.78
N LEU A 51 2.59 -6.84 17.29
CA LEU A 51 2.38 -7.80 18.38
C LEU A 51 2.98 -9.17 18.05
N ILE A 52 2.66 -9.70 16.86
CA ILE A 52 3.03 -11.07 16.46
C ILE A 52 4.52 -11.17 16.12
N PHE A 53 5.04 -10.27 15.29
CA PHE A 53 6.40 -10.38 14.73
C PHE A 53 7.45 -9.63 15.53
N LEU A 54 7.11 -8.48 16.11
CA LEU A 54 8.05 -7.63 16.86
C LEU A 54 7.94 -7.84 18.37
N LYS A 55 6.90 -8.53 18.84
CA LYS A 55 6.63 -8.83 20.26
C LYS A 55 6.56 -7.56 21.12
N GLU A 56 6.09 -6.47 20.54
CA GLU A 56 5.91 -5.19 21.24
C GLU A 56 4.84 -5.33 22.31
N ARG A 57 5.04 -4.66 23.45
CA ARG A 57 4.10 -4.68 24.58
C ARG A 57 3.41 -3.33 24.66
N PHE A 58 2.09 -3.37 24.73
CA PHE A 58 1.25 -2.18 24.86
C PHE A 58 0.74 -2.02 26.29
N ASN A 59 0.75 -0.79 26.79
CA ASN A 59 0.20 -0.41 28.09
C ASN A 59 -1.34 -0.38 28.03
N LYS A 60 -2.00 -0.32 29.20
CA LYS A 60 -3.46 -0.29 29.37
C LYS A 60 -4.14 0.81 28.56
N PHE A 61 -3.54 1.99 28.48
CA PHE A 61 -4.10 3.12 27.71
C PHE A 61 -4.02 2.90 26.19
N GLU A 62 -2.95 2.27 25.70
CA GLU A 62 -2.82 1.92 24.28
C GLU A 62 -3.84 0.85 23.89
N TRP A 63 -4.06 -0.15 24.76
CA TRP A 63 -5.14 -1.12 24.58
C TRP A 63 -6.52 -0.47 24.53
N LEU A 64 -6.78 0.53 25.37
CA LEU A 64 -8.03 1.28 25.33
C LEU A 64 -8.19 2.01 23.98
N ALA A 65 -7.14 2.66 23.48
CA ALA A 65 -7.15 3.30 22.16
C ALA A 65 -7.39 2.30 21.01
N ILE A 66 -6.77 1.12 21.08
CA ILE A 66 -6.98 0.02 20.11
C ILE A 66 -8.44 -0.41 20.10
N ILE A 67 -9.07 -0.57 21.27
CA ILE A 67 -10.48 -0.94 21.38
C ILE A 67 -11.37 0.13 20.74
N PHE A 68 -11.13 1.41 21.02
CA PHE A 68 -11.88 2.51 20.39
C PHE A 68 -11.72 2.53 18.86
N ALA A 69 -10.50 2.34 18.36
CA ALA A 69 -10.23 2.24 16.93
C ALA A 69 -10.97 1.04 16.30
N LEU A 70 -10.95 -0.12 16.97
CA LEU A 70 -11.66 -1.31 16.52
C LEU A 70 -13.17 -1.08 16.43
N ILE A 71 -13.78 -0.44 17.42
CA ILE A 71 -15.20 -0.08 17.41
C ILE A 71 -15.53 0.83 16.23
N GLY A 72 -14.72 1.86 15.99
CA GLY A 72 -14.92 2.79 14.87
C GLY A 72 -14.84 2.09 13.50
N VAL A 73 -13.87 1.19 13.33
CA VAL A 73 -13.70 0.37 12.12
C VAL A 73 -14.89 -0.57 11.92
N LEU A 74 -15.36 -1.24 12.97
CA LEU A 74 -16.53 -2.13 12.90
C LEU A 74 -17.78 -1.35 12.51
N TYR A 75 -18.00 -0.19 13.12
CA TYR A 75 -19.12 0.70 12.77
C TYR A 75 -19.09 1.10 11.29
N MET A 76 -17.94 1.56 10.80
CA MET A 76 -17.79 1.94 9.38
C MET A 76 -17.98 0.74 8.44
N THR A 77 -17.48 -0.43 8.83
CA THR A 77 -17.64 -1.68 8.06
C THR A 77 -19.12 -2.06 7.92
N ILE A 78 -19.88 -2.01 9.00
CA ILE A 78 -21.32 -2.29 8.99
C ILE A 78 -22.06 -1.26 8.12
N LYS A 79 -21.68 0.02 8.21
CA LYS A 79 -22.30 1.10 7.43
C LYS A 79 -22.08 0.93 5.92
N ILE A 80 -20.94 0.39 5.49
CA ILE A 80 -20.64 0.12 4.08
C ILE A 80 -21.54 -1.00 3.53
N GLY A 81 -21.97 -1.95 4.36
CA GLY A 81 -22.99 -2.94 3.98
C GLY A 81 -22.51 -4.06 3.04
N GLU A 82 -21.24 -4.04 2.65
CA GLU A 82 -20.57 -5.05 1.81
C GLU A 82 -19.29 -5.54 2.50
N PHE A 83 -18.83 -6.74 2.12
CA PHE A 83 -17.60 -7.29 2.69
C PHE A 83 -16.37 -6.49 2.20
N PRO A 84 -15.50 -5.99 3.11
CA PRO A 84 -14.48 -4.99 2.77
C PRO A 84 -13.19 -5.62 2.23
N PHE A 85 -13.27 -6.38 1.13
CA PHE A 85 -12.10 -7.06 0.54
C PHE A 85 -10.98 -6.09 0.16
N ILE A 86 -11.33 -4.96 -0.47
CA ILE A 86 -10.35 -3.94 -0.89
C ILE A 86 -9.71 -3.29 0.34
N SER A 87 -10.51 -2.98 1.36
CA SER A 87 -10.02 -2.38 2.59
C SER A 87 -9.02 -3.28 3.31
N LEU A 88 -9.31 -4.60 3.37
CA LEU A 88 -8.40 -5.57 3.96
C LEU A 88 -7.12 -5.70 3.14
N LEU A 89 -7.21 -5.81 1.81
CA LEU A 89 -6.04 -5.89 0.93
C LEU A 89 -5.12 -4.67 1.10
N LEU A 90 -5.69 -3.47 1.13
CA LEU A 90 -4.95 -2.23 1.39
C LEU A 90 -4.30 -2.24 2.77
N ALA A 91 -5.03 -2.64 3.82
CA ALA A 91 -4.51 -2.62 5.17
C ALA A 91 -3.42 -3.65 5.44
N PHE A 92 -3.57 -4.87 4.93
CA PHE A 92 -2.55 -5.89 5.04
C PHE A 92 -1.31 -5.55 4.22
N SER A 93 -1.45 -5.05 2.99
CA SER A 93 -0.28 -4.64 2.20
C SER A 93 0.48 -3.48 2.86
N PHE A 94 -0.20 -2.44 3.35
CA PHE A 94 0.49 -1.35 4.07
C PHE A 94 1.12 -1.82 5.38
N GLY A 95 0.44 -2.68 6.15
CA GLY A 95 0.96 -3.22 7.40
C GLY A 95 2.20 -4.09 7.19
N ILE A 96 2.18 -4.97 6.16
CA ILE A 96 3.33 -5.79 5.78
C ILE A 96 4.49 -4.91 5.30
N TYR A 97 4.21 -3.90 4.47
CA TYR A 97 5.23 -2.93 4.06
C TYR A 97 5.87 -2.25 5.27
N GLY A 98 5.07 -1.74 6.22
CA GLY A 98 5.57 -1.13 7.46
C GLY A 98 6.44 -2.09 8.29
N LEU A 99 6.03 -3.36 8.40
CA LEU A 99 6.81 -4.39 9.09
C LEU A 99 8.16 -4.64 8.40
N LEU A 100 8.18 -4.77 7.07
CA LEU A 100 9.40 -4.96 6.29
C LEU A 100 10.36 -3.78 6.46
N LYS A 101 9.83 -2.55 6.39
CA LYS A 101 10.62 -1.32 6.57
C LYS A 101 11.23 -1.21 7.96
N LYS A 102 10.59 -1.78 8.99
CA LYS A 102 11.13 -1.81 10.35
C LYS A 102 12.30 -2.80 10.52
N ILE A 103 12.43 -3.79 9.63
CA ILE A 103 13.52 -4.78 9.63
C ILE A 103 14.70 -4.30 8.77
N VAL A 104 14.43 -3.43 7.79
CA VAL A 104 15.44 -2.87 6.88
C VAL A 104 16.20 -1.72 7.56
N HIS A 105 17.50 -1.90 7.73
CA HIS A 105 18.40 -0.90 8.34
C HIS A 105 19.16 -0.11 7.27
N ILE A 106 18.42 0.49 6.33
CA ILE A 106 18.95 1.33 5.26
C ILE A 106 18.31 2.71 5.39
N ASP A 107 19.02 3.76 5.00
CA ASP A 107 18.46 5.10 4.97
C ASP A 107 17.22 5.17 4.05
N ALA A 108 16.30 6.08 4.39
CA ALA A 108 15.00 6.15 3.73
C ALA A 108 15.11 6.41 2.21
N ILE A 109 16.08 7.23 1.78
CA ILE A 109 16.27 7.62 0.39
C ILE A 109 16.81 6.45 -0.43
N SER A 110 17.82 5.74 0.08
CA SER A 110 18.36 4.55 -0.59
C SER A 110 17.31 3.44 -0.66
N SER A 111 16.53 3.23 0.40
CA SER A 111 15.48 2.19 0.39
C SER A 111 14.40 2.49 -0.65
N ILE A 112 13.87 3.71 -0.70
CA ILE A 112 12.84 4.07 -1.70
C ILE A 112 13.41 4.01 -3.12
N THR A 113 14.68 4.38 -3.31
CA THR A 113 15.35 4.29 -4.60
C THR A 113 15.42 2.84 -5.09
N ILE A 114 15.81 1.90 -4.22
CA ILE A 114 15.85 0.46 -4.56
C ILE A 114 14.44 -0.05 -4.86
N GLU A 115 13.44 0.31 -4.05
CA GLU A 115 12.04 -0.06 -4.29
C GLU A 115 11.57 0.41 -5.68
N CYS A 116 11.90 1.65 -6.07
CA CYS A 116 11.61 2.18 -7.40
C CYS A 116 12.34 1.42 -8.51
N ILE A 117 13.63 1.16 -8.35
CA ILE A 117 14.44 0.43 -9.36
C ILE A 117 13.90 -0.98 -9.55
N VAL A 118 13.53 -1.67 -8.47
CA VAL A 118 13.06 -3.06 -8.51
C VAL A 118 11.66 -3.16 -9.12
N THR A 119 10.81 -2.16 -8.91
CA THR A 119 9.43 -2.13 -9.43
C THR A 119 9.34 -1.56 -10.84
N ALA A 120 10.34 -0.77 -11.28
CA ALA A 120 10.38 -0.17 -12.62
C ALA A 120 10.25 -1.17 -13.77
N PRO A 121 10.91 -2.34 -13.79
CA PRO A 121 10.72 -3.34 -14.85
C PRO A 121 9.26 -3.79 -14.97
N ALA A 122 8.57 -4.02 -13.85
CA ALA A 122 7.16 -4.40 -13.87
C ALA A 122 6.28 -3.26 -14.40
N GLY A 123 6.57 -2.01 -14.01
CA GLY A 123 5.91 -0.83 -14.55
C GLY A 123 6.11 -0.68 -16.06
N LEU A 124 7.35 -0.87 -16.55
CA LEU A 124 7.67 -0.81 -17.98
C LEU A 124 6.93 -1.89 -18.78
N ILE A 125 6.89 -3.13 -18.28
CA ILE A 125 6.13 -4.22 -18.90
C ILE A 125 4.65 -3.84 -19.01
N TYR A 126 4.07 -3.28 -17.95
CA TYR A 126 2.67 -2.85 -17.96
C TYR A 126 2.40 -1.72 -18.95
N VAL A 127 3.31 -0.74 -19.06
CA VAL A 127 3.20 0.33 -20.05
C VAL A 127 3.28 -0.23 -21.48
N ILE A 128 4.21 -1.15 -21.76
CA ILE A 128 4.31 -1.80 -23.09
C ILE A 128 3.03 -2.59 -23.41
N TYR A 129 2.47 -3.28 -22.41
CA TYR A 129 1.19 -3.97 -22.57
C TYR A 129 0.06 -3.01 -22.94
N LEU A 130 -0.08 -1.87 -22.23
CA LEU A 130 -1.07 -0.86 -22.57
C LEU A 130 -0.86 -0.25 -23.96
N TRP A 131 0.40 -0.09 -24.38
CA TRP A 131 0.74 0.41 -25.71
C TRP A 131 0.23 -0.51 -26.81
N GLN A 132 0.42 -1.83 -26.65
CA GLN A 132 -0.08 -2.82 -27.58
C GLN A 132 -1.61 -2.82 -27.67
N GLN A 133 -2.29 -2.54 -26.57
CA GLN A 133 -3.75 -2.49 -26.51
C GLN A 133 -4.36 -1.13 -26.93
N GLN A 134 -3.55 -0.17 -27.40
CA GLN A 134 -3.99 1.19 -27.76
C GLN A 134 -4.73 1.94 -26.62
N HIS A 135 -4.50 1.58 -25.36
CA HIS A 135 -5.12 2.19 -24.18
C HIS A 135 -4.25 3.28 -23.52
N ILE A 136 -3.18 3.71 -24.18
CA ILE A 136 -2.30 4.75 -23.68
C ILE A 136 -2.91 6.13 -23.93
N THR A 137 -3.27 6.83 -22.85
CA THR A 137 -3.72 8.23 -22.88
C THR A 137 -2.55 9.22 -23.01
N PHE A 138 -1.36 8.87 -22.50
CA PHE A 138 -0.15 9.72 -22.50
C PHE A 138 0.95 9.14 -23.38
N GLY A 139 1.38 9.85 -24.42
CA GLY A 139 2.41 9.34 -25.34
C GLY A 139 3.12 10.46 -26.12
N LEU A 140 3.75 10.09 -27.25
CA LEU A 140 4.38 11.03 -28.19
C LEU A 140 3.32 11.77 -29.04
N ASN A 141 2.37 12.45 -28.40
CA ASN A 141 1.46 13.36 -29.08
C ASN A 141 1.66 14.79 -28.56
N ILE A 142 1.35 15.78 -29.40
CA ILE A 142 1.55 17.19 -29.07
C ILE A 142 0.71 17.59 -27.84
N SER A 143 -0.46 16.99 -27.68
CA SER A 143 -1.41 17.28 -26.61
C SER A 143 -0.86 16.93 -25.23
N SER A 144 -0.26 15.74 -25.08
CA SER A 144 0.39 15.32 -23.83
C SER A 144 1.65 16.13 -23.53
N PHE A 145 2.37 16.60 -24.56
CA PHE A 145 3.53 17.48 -24.36
C PHE A 145 3.13 18.81 -23.71
N TRP A 146 2.01 19.41 -24.14
CA TRP A 146 1.54 20.68 -23.57
C TRP A 146 1.06 20.56 -22.11
N LEU A 147 0.58 19.39 -21.69
CA LEU A 147 0.20 19.13 -20.29
C LEU A 147 1.40 19.18 -19.31
N LEU A 148 2.64 19.10 -19.78
CA LEU A 148 3.82 19.27 -18.93
C LEU A 148 4.05 20.73 -18.52
N PHE A 149 3.41 21.68 -19.20
CA PHE A 149 3.54 23.12 -18.97
C PHE A 149 2.27 23.79 -18.40
N SER A 150 1.23 23.01 -18.13
CA SER A 150 0.00 23.46 -17.46
C SER A 150 0.05 23.18 -15.97
#